data_AF-A0A1Z8SQV7-F1
#
_entry.id   AF-A0A1Z8SQV7-F1
#
_cell.length_a   1.000
_cell.length_b   1.000
_cell.length_c   1.000
_cell.angle_alpha   90.00
_cell.angle_beta   90.00
_cell.angle_gamma   90.00
#
_symmetry.space_group_name_H-M   'P 1'
#
loop_
_entity.id
_entity.type
_entity.pdbx_description
1 polymer ?
#
loop_
_entity_poly.entity_id
_entity_poly.type
_entity_poly.pdbx_seq_one_letter_code
_entity_poly.pdbx_strand_id
1 'polypeptide(L)'
;MEPKEVLINHLDLCQGVYKVLLEENTWLKTKKTSPSSAILDQKKKMLPLLEESLQSLKRLKPEFFSPFDNTKKLVNDSHSKLLQIFYLDRENEELLLKVGQSTERQTFNRFDTPPEEIDKIHNRTEDDKDPK
;
A
#
# COMPACT_ATOMS: atom_id res chain seq x y z
N MET A 1 -14.27 -30.76 -1.97
CA MET A 1 -14.71 -29.42 -2.39
C MET A 1 -14.79 -29.44 -3.90
N GLU A 2 -15.92 -29.06 -4.45
CA GLU A 2 -16.14 -29.03 -5.89
C GLU A 2 -15.26 -27.94 -6.54
N PRO A 3 -14.73 -28.14 -7.77
CA PRO A 3 -13.91 -27.15 -8.48
C PRO A 3 -14.55 -25.76 -8.57
N LYS A 4 -15.88 -25.73 -8.72
CA LYS A 4 -16.68 -24.51 -8.77
C LYS A 4 -16.73 -23.78 -7.43
N GLU A 5 -16.80 -24.51 -6.33
CA GLU A 5 -16.77 -23.94 -4.98
C GLU A 5 -15.43 -23.25 -4.71
N VAL A 6 -14.32 -23.84 -5.18
CA VAL A 6 -12.98 -23.22 -5.04
C VAL A 6 -12.94 -21.84 -5.73
N LEU A 7 -13.52 -21.72 -6.93
CA LEU A 7 -13.59 -20.45 -7.65
C LEU A 7 -14.48 -19.42 -6.96
N ILE A 8 -15.65 -19.84 -6.47
CA ILE A 8 -16.57 -18.95 -5.74
C ILE A 8 -15.89 -18.45 -4.47
N ASN A 9 -15.30 -19.34 -3.68
CA ASN A 9 -14.59 -18.99 -2.46
C ASN A 9 -13.42 -18.04 -2.72
N HIS A 10 -12.69 -18.24 -3.82
CA HIS A 10 -11.62 -17.32 -4.21
C HIS A 10 -12.15 -15.93 -4.56
N LEU A 11 -13.23 -15.85 -5.34
CA LEU A 11 -13.85 -14.58 -5.71
C LEU A 11 -14.33 -13.83 -4.46
N ASP A 12 -15.00 -14.52 -3.53
CA ASP A 12 -15.48 -13.94 -2.28
C ASP A 12 -14.32 -13.43 -1.42
N LEU A 13 -13.21 -14.17 -1.38
CA LEU A 13 -12.01 -13.73 -0.70
C LEU A 13 -11.40 -12.47 -1.34
N CYS A 14 -11.35 -12.41 -2.68
CA CYS A 14 -10.92 -11.21 -3.40
C CYS A 14 -11.81 -10.01 -3.08
N GLN A 15 -13.13 -10.21 -2.98
CA GLN A 15 -14.05 -9.15 -2.56
C GLN A 15 -13.77 -8.69 -1.12
N GLY A 16 -13.46 -9.64 -0.22
CA GLY A 16 -13.05 -9.34 1.16
C GLY A 16 -11.77 -8.50 1.23
N VAL A 17 -10.73 -8.89 0.48
CA VAL A 17 -9.47 -8.12 0.37
C VAL A 17 -9.75 -6.72 -0.17
N TYR A 18 -10.51 -6.61 -1.25
CA TYR A 18 -10.88 -5.33 -1.84
C TYR A 18 -11.58 -4.41 -0.82
N LYS A 19 -12.50 -4.95 -0.01
CA LYS A 19 -13.21 -4.17 1.01
C LYS A 19 -12.27 -3.61 2.07
N VAL A 20 -11.32 -4.42 2.56
CA VAL A 20 -10.33 -3.97 3.56
C VAL A 20 -9.42 -2.88 2.97
N LEU A 21 -8.96 -3.05 1.73
CA LEU A 21 -8.16 -2.03 1.06
C LEU A 21 -8.94 -0.74 0.81
N LEU A 22 -10.25 -0.83 0.55
CA LEU A 22 -11.10 0.34 0.35
C LEU A 22 -11.32 1.10 1.66
N GLU A 23 -11.45 0.38 2.77
CA GLU A 23 -11.52 0.96 4.11
C GLU A 23 -10.22 1.68 4.46
N GLU A 24 -9.07 1.04 4.19
CA GLU A 24 -7.74 1.65 4.31
C GLU A 24 -7.62 2.92 3.45
N ASN A 25 -8.03 2.87 2.18
CA ASN A 25 -8.03 4.00 1.26
C ASN A 25 -8.85 5.19 1.80
N THR A 26 -10.06 4.89 2.27
CA THR A 26 -10.98 5.87 2.85
C THR A 26 -10.39 6.50 4.11
N TRP A 27 -9.75 5.69 4.96
CA TRP A 27 -9.04 6.18 6.14
C TRP A 27 -7.93 7.15 5.75
N LEU A 28 -7.06 6.74 4.83
CA LEU A 28 -5.92 7.55 4.38
C LEU A 28 -6.36 8.88 3.75
N LYS A 29 -7.44 8.88 2.95
CA LYS A 29 -8.00 10.09 2.35
C LYS A 29 -8.63 11.04 3.38
N THR A 30 -9.34 10.51 4.37
CA THR A 30 -10.11 11.30 5.33
C THR A 30 -9.30 11.74 6.56
N LYS A 31 -8.58 10.81 7.18
CA LYS A 31 -7.80 11.06 8.39
C LYS A 31 -6.41 11.61 8.09
N LYS A 32 -5.84 11.28 6.92
CA LYS A 32 -4.45 11.64 6.53
C LYS A 32 -3.42 11.25 7.59
N THR A 33 -3.67 10.13 8.27
CA THR A 33 -2.80 9.53 9.28
C THR A 33 -2.67 8.04 9.00
N SER A 34 -1.73 7.39 9.69
CA SER A 34 -1.55 5.94 9.60
C SER A 34 -2.88 5.20 9.89
N PRO A 35 -3.19 4.11 9.16
CA PRO A 35 -4.37 3.28 9.42
C PRO A 35 -4.41 2.75 10.85
N SER A 36 -5.62 2.52 11.36
CA SER A 36 -5.78 1.92 12.69
C SER A 36 -5.26 0.49 12.74
N SER A 37 -4.88 0.02 13.94
CA SER A 37 -4.46 -1.37 14.17
C SER A 37 -5.54 -2.37 13.72
N ALA A 38 -6.82 -2.04 13.86
CA ALA A 38 -7.93 -2.88 13.42
C ALA A 38 -7.89 -3.18 11.91
N ILE A 39 -7.65 -2.15 11.08
CA ILE A 39 -7.54 -2.31 9.61
C ILE A 39 -6.29 -3.14 9.27
N LEU A 40 -5.16 -2.85 9.92
CA LEU A 40 -3.90 -3.58 9.70
C LEU A 40 -4.02 -5.05 10.09
N ASP A 41 -4.68 -5.36 11.20
CA ASP A 41 -4.88 -6.74 11.66
C ASP A 41 -5.84 -7.51 10.75
N GLN A 42 -6.87 -6.86 10.21
CA GLN A 42 -7.70 -7.46 9.16
C GLN A 42 -6.90 -7.75 7.89
N LYS A 43 -6.11 -6.79 7.42
CA LYS A 43 -5.24 -6.97 6.23
C LYS A 43 -4.28 -8.14 6.43
N LYS A 44 -3.64 -8.26 7.60
CA LYS A 44 -2.76 -9.38 7.95
C LYS A 44 -3.47 -10.74 7.93
N LYS A 45 -4.72 -10.82 8.40
CA LYS A 45 -5.51 -12.06 8.38
C LYS A 45 -5.87 -12.52 6.96
N MET A 46 -5.98 -11.60 6.00
CA MET A 46 -6.34 -11.95 4.63
C MET A 46 -5.20 -12.61 3.84
N LEU A 47 -3.93 -12.28 4.14
CA LEU A 47 -2.77 -12.84 3.44
C LEU A 47 -2.70 -14.38 3.46
N PRO A 48 -2.75 -15.07 4.63
CA PRO A 48 -2.69 -16.52 4.65
C PRO A 48 -3.89 -17.17 3.94
N LEU A 49 -5.08 -16.56 4.06
CA LEU A 49 -6.28 -17.05 3.36
C LEU A 49 -6.13 -16.96 1.84
N LEU A 50 -5.51 -15.88 1.35
CA LEU A 50 -5.28 -15.68 -0.09
C LEU A 50 -4.27 -16.68 -0.63
N GLU A 51 -3.20 -16.94 0.13
CA GLU A 51 -2.21 -17.96 -0.22
C GLU A 51 -2.86 -19.36 -0.30
N GLU A 52 -3.65 -19.75 0.70
CA GLU A 52 -4.35 -21.04 0.70
C GLU A 52 -5.34 -21.17 -0.47
N SER A 53 -6.08 -20.09 -0.76
CA SER A 53 -7.00 -20.03 -1.89
C SER A 53 -6.28 -20.17 -3.24
N LEU A 54 -5.13 -19.50 -3.41
CA LEU A 54 -4.31 -19.60 -4.62
C LEU A 54 -3.72 -21.00 -4.80
N GLN A 55 -3.27 -21.66 -3.72
CA GLN A 55 -2.81 -23.04 -3.78
C GLN A 55 -3.93 -23.99 -4.19
N SER A 56 -5.15 -23.75 -3.70
CA SER A 56 -6.34 -24.52 -4.10
C SER A 56 -6.67 -24.31 -5.58
N LEU A 57 -6.59 -23.09 -6.08
CA LEU A 57 -6.78 -22.78 -7.51
C LEU A 57 -5.75 -23.46 -8.41
N LYS A 58 -4.46 -23.45 -8.01
CA LYS A 58 -3.37 -24.10 -8.78
C LYS A 58 -3.57 -25.61 -8.94
N ARG A 59 -4.33 -26.24 -8.04
CA ARG A 59 -4.65 -27.68 -8.10
C ARG A 59 -5.83 -27.99 -9.02
N LEU A 60 -6.58 -26.98 -9.47
CA LEU A 60 -7.69 -27.18 -10.39
C LEU A 60 -7.16 -27.46 -11.80
N LYS A 61 -7.64 -28.56 -12.39
CA LYS A 61 -7.38 -28.90 -13.79
C LYS A 61 -8.54 -28.44 -14.67
N PRO A 62 -8.27 -28.02 -15.94
CA PRO A 62 -9.30 -27.66 -16.90
C PRO A 62 -10.39 -28.73 -17.09
N GLU A 63 -9.99 -30.00 -16.98
CA GLU A 63 -10.84 -31.19 -17.11
C GLU A 63 -11.97 -31.27 -16.08
N PHE A 64 -11.82 -30.56 -14.95
CA PHE A 64 -12.83 -30.54 -13.89
C PHE A 64 -13.94 -29.52 -14.11
N PHE A 65 -13.94 -28.81 -15.23
CA PHE A 65 -14.94 -27.78 -15.53
C PHE A 65 -15.82 -28.18 -16.70
N SER A 66 -17.13 -28.12 -16.49
CA SER A 66 -18.10 -28.30 -17.57
C SER A 66 -18.08 -27.10 -18.52
N PRO A 67 -18.13 -27.31 -19.85
CA PRO A 67 -18.28 -26.23 -20.82
C PRO A 67 -19.62 -25.49 -20.72
N PHE A 68 -20.61 -26.07 -20.02
CA PHE A 68 -21.92 -25.46 -19.78
C PHE A 68 -22.02 -24.70 -18.44
N ASP A 69 -20.96 -24.73 -17.62
CA ASP A 69 -20.96 -24.04 -16.33
C ASP A 69 -20.53 -22.57 -16.42
N ASN A 70 -20.90 -21.79 -15.41
CA ASN A 70 -20.51 -20.38 -15.26
C ASN A 70 -19.03 -20.19 -14.84
N THR A 71 -18.20 -21.22 -14.93
CA THR A 71 -16.78 -21.21 -14.56
C THR A 71 -16.01 -20.08 -15.25
N LYS A 72 -16.21 -19.92 -16.57
CA LYS A 72 -15.53 -18.87 -17.34
C LYS A 72 -15.85 -17.46 -16.80
N LYS A 73 -17.10 -17.25 -16.39
CA LYS A 73 -17.54 -15.99 -15.78
C LYS A 73 -16.85 -15.78 -14.44
N LEU A 74 -16.83 -16.80 -13.57
CA LEU A 74 -16.18 -16.71 -12.24
C LEU A 74 -14.68 -16.41 -12.34
N VAL A 75 -13.98 -17.00 -13.31
CA VAL A 75 -12.56 -16.71 -13.58
C VAL A 75 -12.38 -15.25 -14.02
N ASN A 76 -13.20 -14.77 -14.95
CA ASN A 76 -13.14 -13.38 -15.42
C ASN A 76 -13.46 -12.38 -14.31
N ASP A 77 -14.45 -12.68 -13.48
CA ASP A 77 -14.85 -11.85 -12.34
C ASP A 77 -13.73 -11.78 -11.30
N SER A 78 -13.08 -12.91 -11.01
CA SER A 78 -11.92 -12.99 -10.11
C SER A 78 -10.74 -12.19 -10.66
N HIS A 79 -10.42 -12.34 -11.94
CA HIS A 79 -9.35 -11.59 -12.60
C HIS A 79 -9.61 -10.08 -12.56
N SER A 80 -10.83 -9.66 -12.89
CA SER A 80 -11.23 -8.24 -12.85
C SER A 80 -11.13 -7.68 -11.43
N LYS A 81 -11.48 -8.48 -10.42
CA LYS A 81 -11.36 -8.08 -9.01
C LYS A 81 -9.89 -7.94 -8.58
N LEU A 82 -9.01 -8.85 -8.98
CA LEU A 82 -7.57 -8.75 -8.70
C LEU A 82 -6.95 -7.48 -9.29
N LEU A 83 -7.33 -7.09 -10.52
CA LEU A 83 -6.87 -5.83 -11.10
C LEU A 83 -7.32 -4.64 -10.24
N GLN A 84 -8.58 -4.60 -9.81
CA GLN A 84 -9.08 -3.55 -8.93
C GLN A 84 -8.32 -3.48 -7.60
N ILE A 85 -7.98 -4.65 -7.02
CA ILE A 85 -7.16 -4.76 -5.81
C ILE A 85 -5.78 -4.13 -6.05
N PHE A 86 -5.10 -4.46 -7.16
CA PHE A 86 -3.77 -3.91 -7.45
C PHE A 86 -3.78 -2.40 -7.65
N TYR A 87 -4.76 -1.86 -8.36
CA TYR A 87 -4.89 -0.41 -8.51
C TYR A 87 -5.13 0.29 -7.17
N LEU A 88 -5.98 -0.30 -6.32
CA LEU A 88 -6.31 0.27 -5.03
C LEU A 88 -5.15 0.19 -4.04
N ASP A 89 -4.41 -0.93 -4.02
CA ASP A 89 -3.25 -1.10 -3.17
C ASP A 89 -2.13 -0.12 -3.54
N ARG A 90 -1.89 0.09 -4.84
CA ARG A 90 -0.98 1.13 -5.33
C ARG A 90 -1.41 2.53 -4.89
N GLU A 91 -2.70 2.85 -4.99
CA GLU A 91 -3.21 4.15 -4.51
C GLU A 91 -3.00 4.30 -2.99
N ASN A 92 -3.23 3.24 -2.22
CA ASN A 92 -3.00 3.23 -0.77
C ASN A 92 -1.52 3.44 -0.44
N GLU A 93 -0.60 2.79 -1.17
CA GLU A 93 0.84 3.00 -1.03
C GLU A 93 1.23 4.45 -1.30
N GLU A 94 0.74 5.04 -2.39
CA GLU A 94 0.98 6.45 -2.72
C GLU A 94 0.45 7.42 -1.64
N LEU A 95 -0.71 7.11 -1.04
CA LEU A 95 -1.26 7.88 0.08
C LEU A 95 -0.44 7.70 1.36
N LEU A 96 -0.01 6.49 1.68
CA LEU A 96 0.84 6.19 2.83
C LEU A 96 2.18 6.93 2.74
N LEU A 97 2.80 6.97 1.55
CA LEU A 97 4.01 7.74 1.31
C LEU A 97 3.80 9.24 1.60
N LYS A 98 2.66 9.81 1.20
CA LYS A 98 2.32 11.21 1.48
C LYS A 98 2.10 11.48 2.97
N VAL A 99 1.49 10.55 3.69
CA VAL A 99 1.30 10.65 5.15
C VAL A 99 2.63 10.51 5.89
N GLY A 100 3.52 9.63 5.43
CA GLY A 100 4.83 9.39 6.04
C GLY A 100 5.89 10.45 5.72
N GLN A 101 5.69 11.26 4.68
CA GLN A 101 6.51 12.43 4.41
C GLN A 101 6.15 13.53 5.42
N SER A 102 6.91 13.60 6.51
CA SER A 102 6.79 14.65 7.52
C SER A 102 6.92 16.04 6.89
N THR A 103 6.03 16.95 7.30
CA THR A 103 6.08 18.40 7.01
C THR A 103 7.43 19.04 7.41
N GLU A 104 8.23 18.36 8.23
CA GLU A 104 9.58 18.79 8.65
C GLU A 104 10.56 18.96 7.48
N ARG A 105 10.39 18.24 6.36
CA ARG A 105 11.22 18.48 5.16
C ARG A 105 10.84 19.76 4.42
N GLN A 106 9.66 20.34 4.68
CA GLN A 106 9.25 21.62 4.10
C GLN A 106 9.72 22.83 4.93
N THR A 107 10.24 22.61 6.14
CA THR A 107 10.74 23.68 7.03
C THR A 107 12.27 23.76 7.11
N PHE A 108 13.01 23.12 6.20
CA PHE A 108 14.41 23.52 5.96
C PHE A 108 14.42 24.80 5.12
N ASN A 109 14.04 25.91 5.76
CA ASN A 109 14.42 27.24 5.31
C ASN A 109 15.95 27.33 5.41
N ARG A 110 16.64 26.95 4.33
CA ARG A 110 18.10 27.07 4.19
C ARG A 110 18.59 28.53 4.25
N PHE A 111 17.68 29.50 4.44
CA PHE A 111 17.94 30.94 4.35
C PHE A 111 17.41 31.73 5.56
N ASP A 112 17.15 31.09 6.71
CA ASP A 112 16.83 31.84 7.95
C ASP A 112 18.08 32.42 8.64
N THR A 113 19.27 32.28 8.03
CA THR A 113 20.49 32.99 8.47
C THR A 113 20.47 34.42 7.89
N PRO A 114 20.34 35.47 8.72
CA PRO A 114 20.42 36.85 8.24
C PRO A 114 21.79 37.10 7.59
N PRO A 115 21.88 37.97 6.56
CA PRO A 115 23.16 38.29 5.91
C PRO A 115 24.26 38.73 6.89
N GLU A 116 23.87 39.32 8.03
CA GLU A 116 24.76 39.80 9.07
C GLU A 116 25.56 38.70 9.80
N GLU A 117 25.10 37.44 9.75
CA GLU A 117 25.81 36.31 10.38
C GLU A 117 26.83 35.64 9.45
N ILE A 118 26.78 35.92 8.14
CA ILE A 118 27.71 35.35 7.15
C ILE A 118 29.11 35.98 7.30
N ASP A 119 29.19 37.27 7.59
CA ASP A 119 30.47 37.99 7.81
C ASP A 119 31.22 37.49 9.05
N LYS A 120 30.51 37.00 10.07
CA LYS A 120 31.13 36.42 11.29
C LYS A 120 31.82 35.08 11.03
N ILE A 121 31.35 34.32 10.03
CA ILE A 121 31.90 33.01 9.68
C ILE A 121 33.19 33.20 8.87
N HIS A 122 33.24 34.21 8.00
CA HIS A 122 34.44 34.52 7.20
C HIS A 122 35.56 35.19 8.02
N ASN A 123 35.24 36.04 9.00
CA ASN A 123 36.24 36.69 9.85
C ASN A 123 36.92 35.77 10.87
N ARG A 124 36.35 34.58 11.13
CA ARG A 124 36.94 33.61 12.07
C ARG A 124 38.20 32.93 11.53
N THR A 125 38.49 33.09 10.24
CA THR A 125 39.65 32.50 9.55
C THR A 125 40.89 33.40 9.56
N GLU A 126 40.79 34.69 9.92
CA GLU A 126 41.92 35.62 9.92
C GLU A 126 42.58 35.82 11.29
N ASP A 127 41.89 35.49 12.39
CA ASP A 127 42.40 35.67 13.76
C ASP A 127 43.27 34.51 14.29
N ASP A 128 43.50 33.45 13.49
CA ASP A 128 44.39 32.33 13.85
C ASP A 128 45.81 32.49 13.28
N LYS A 129 46.22 33.74 13.02
CA LYS A 129 47.64 34.10 12.89
C LYS A 129 48.18 34.45 14.27
N ASP A 130 48.59 33.42 15.00
CA ASP A 130 49.39 33.59 16.21
C ASP A 130 50.69 34.36 15.87
N PRO A 131 51.03 35.43 16.61
CA PRO A 131 52.35 36.03 16.58
C PRO A 131 53.22 35.39 17.67
N LYS A 132 54.24 34.63 17.25
CA LYS A 132 55.62 34.73 17.77
C LYS A 132 56.62 33.85 17.02
#